data_AF-A0A134ARA3-F1
#
_entry.id   AF-A0A134ARA3-F1
#
_cell.length_a   1.000
_cell.length_b   1.000
_cell.length_c   1.000
_cell.angle_alpha   90.00
_cell.angle_beta   90.00
_cell.angle_gamma   90.00
#
_symmetry.space_group_name_H-M   'P 1'
#
loop_
_entity.id
_entity.type
_entity.pdbx_description
1 polymer ?
#
loop_
_entity_poly.entity_id
_entity_poly.type
_entity_poly.pdbx_seq_one_letter_code
_entity_poly.pdbx_strand_id
1 'polypeptide(L)'
;YKIGNIYEEENNKLEAKKWYQAGINAGNLQSSSTLGMLEISEGNEEKAKELFLRGIEQKNAEAILGMMGYYQKKGNDKKIKELAKKILEEKGLLYNSLNLNNIATKVFLYD
;
A
#
# COMPACT_ATOMS: atom_id res chain seq x y z
N TYR A 1 -7.03 -10.96 6.10
CA TYR A 1 -7.42 -10.52 4.74
C TYR A 1 -8.87 -10.85 4.41
N LYS A 2 -9.24 -12.05 3.94
CA LYS A 2 -10.62 -12.35 3.49
C LYS A 2 -11.73 -11.96 4.47
N ILE A 3 -11.55 -12.23 5.76
CA ILE A 3 -12.51 -11.85 6.81
C ILE A 3 -12.55 -10.32 7.00
N GLY A 4 -11.41 -9.64 6.85
CA GLY A 4 -11.35 -8.18 6.87
C GLY A 4 -12.18 -7.55 5.76
N ASN A 5 -12.11 -8.11 4.54
CA ASN A 5 -12.92 -7.64 3.41
C ASN A 5 -14.43 -7.77 3.67
N ILE A 6 -14.87 -8.89 4.27
CA ILE A 6 -16.29 -9.08 4.62
C ILE A 6 -16.77 -7.98 5.57
N TYR A 7 -15.98 -7.66 6.60
CA TYR A 7 -16.36 -6.60 7.53
C TYR A 7 -16.28 -5.20 6.91
N GLU A 8 -15.42 -4.95 5.93
CA GLU A 8 -15.46 -3.69 5.16
C GLU A 8 -16.75 -3.57 4.34
N GLU A 9 -17.19 -4.65 3.69
CA GLU A 9 -18.45 -4.71 2.93
C GLU A 9 -19.68 -4.49 3.83
N GLU A 10 -19.61 -4.95 5.07
CA GLU A 10 -20.62 -4.70 6.12
C GLU A 10 -20.48 -3.31 6.79
N ASN A 11 -19.57 -2.46 6.31
CA ASN A 11 -19.24 -1.14 6.86
C ASN A 11 -18.77 -1.18 8.34
N ASN A 12 -18.28 -2.33 8.81
CA ASN A 12 -17.71 -2.55 10.13
C ASN A 12 -16.17 -2.43 10.08
N LYS A 13 -15.71 -1.19 9.91
CA LYS A 13 -14.27 -0.87 9.76
C LYS A 13 -13.43 -1.31 10.97
N LEU A 14 -13.97 -1.23 12.18
CA LEU A 14 -13.24 -1.61 13.40
C LEU A 14 -12.88 -3.11 13.38
N GLU A 15 -13.84 -3.96 13.02
CA GLU A 15 -13.60 -5.40 12.97
C GLU A 15 -12.70 -5.77 11.78
N ALA A 16 -12.89 -5.11 10.63
CA ALA A 16 -11.99 -5.26 9.48
C ALA A 16 -10.52 -4.99 9.87
N LYS A 17 -10.26 -3.90 10.60
CA LYS A 17 -8.91 -3.55 11.09
C LYS A 17 -8.30 -4.66 11.96
N LYS A 18 -9.08 -5.27 12.86
CA LYS A 18 -8.60 -6.37 13.70
C LYS A 18 -8.19 -7.57 12.85
N TRP A 19 -9.00 -7.91 11.84
CA TRP A 19 -8.71 -9.04 10.94
C TRP A 19 -7.53 -8.78 9.99
N TYR A 20 -7.31 -7.55 9.56
CA TYR A 20 -6.07 -7.22 8.85
C TYR A 20 -4.87 -7.25 9.79
N GLN A 21 -4.97 -6.72 11.00
CA GLN A 21 -3.88 -6.78 11.97
C GLN A 21 -3.51 -8.23 12.31
N ALA A 22 -4.50 -9.11 12.51
CA ALA A 22 -4.28 -10.55 12.68
C ALA A 22 -3.62 -11.17 11.44
N GLY A 23 -4.04 -10.77 10.24
CA GLY A 23 -3.40 -11.17 8.99
C GLY A 23 -1.92 -10.77 8.92
N ILE A 24 -1.58 -9.54 9.31
CA ILE A 24 -0.19 -9.06 9.37
C ILE A 24 0.63 -9.93 10.32
N ASN A 25 0.10 -10.19 11.52
CA ASN A 25 0.78 -11.01 12.53
C ASN A 25 0.98 -12.46 12.05
N ALA A 26 0.09 -12.96 11.20
CA ALA A 26 0.17 -14.27 10.56
C ALA A 26 1.01 -14.29 9.26
N GLY A 27 1.67 -13.19 8.91
CA GLY A 27 2.51 -13.10 7.70
C GLY A 27 1.73 -12.95 6.39
N ASN A 28 0.47 -12.54 6.43
CA ASN A 28 -0.31 -12.28 5.22
C ASN A 28 0.18 -11.00 4.51
N LEU A 29 0.73 -11.21 3.31
CA LEU A 29 1.45 -10.19 2.53
C LEU A 29 0.56 -9.04 2.04
N GLN A 30 -0.75 -9.23 2.01
CA GLN A 30 -1.74 -8.25 1.54
C GLN A 30 -2.35 -7.43 2.69
N SER A 31 -2.27 -7.92 3.93
CA SER A 31 -2.98 -7.29 5.04
C SER A 31 -2.37 -5.94 5.43
N SER A 32 -1.06 -5.76 5.25
CA SER A 32 -0.38 -4.48 5.52
C SER A 32 -0.83 -3.36 4.56
N SER A 33 -0.87 -3.61 3.24
CA SER A 33 -1.31 -2.60 2.26
C SER A 33 -2.79 -2.25 2.47
N THR A 34 -3.63 -3.25 2.71
CA THR A 34 -5.08 -3.06 2.89
C THR A 34 -5.38 -2.26 4.16
N LEU A 35 -4.75 -2.63 5.29
CA LEU A 35 -4.91 -1.84 6.53
C LEU A 35 -4.38 -0.42 6.36
N GLY A 36 -3.28 -0.23 5.64
CA GLY A 36 -2.74 1.10 5.35
C GLY A 36 -3.71 1.99 4.58
N MET A 37 -4.39 1.46 3.56
CA MET A 37 -5.43 2.19 2.83
C MET A 37 -6.61 2.59 3.73
N LEU A 38 -7.04 1.68 4.60
CA LEU A 38 -8.11 1.96 5.54
C LEU A 38 -7.72 3.06 6.56
N GLU A 39 -6.48 3.05 7.05
CA GLU A 39 -5.95 4.11 7.92
C GLU A 39 -5.89 5.47 7.20
N ILE A 40 -5.51 5.52 5.91
CA ILE A 40 -5.61 6.75 5.10
C ILE A 40 -7.04 7.27 5.04
N SER A 41 -8.02 6.37 4.80
CA SER A 41 -9.43 6.76 4.70
C SER A 41 -9.99 7.37 5.99
N GLU A 42 -9.35 7.10 7.14
CA GLU A 42 -9.71 7.64 8.45
C GLU A 42 -8.79 8.80 8.89
N GLY A 43 -7.87 9.24 8.02
CA GLY A 43 -6.96 10.36 8.30
C GLY A 43 -5.73 9.98 9.13
N ASN A 44 -5.51 8.69 9.42
CA ASN A 44 -4.39 8.21 10.23
C ASN A 44 -3.13 8.00 9.37
N GLU A 45 -2.61 9.08 8.79
CA GLU A 45 -1.53 9.06 7.79
C GLU A 45 -0.23 8.40 8.27
N GLU A 46 0.23 8.68 9.49
CA GLU A 46 1.49 8.13 9.99
C GLU A 46 1.38 6.62 10.24
N LYS A 47 0.23 6.15 10.73
CA LYS A 47 -0.02 4.73 10.88
C LYS A 47 -0.09 4.02 9.53
N ALA A 48 -0.74 4.65 8.54
CA ALA A 48 -0.78 4.13 7.18
C ALA A 48 0.63 3.99 6.59
N LYS A 49 1.48 5.00 6.78
CA LYS A 49 2.89 4.97 6.35
C LYS A 49 3.66 3.79 6.96
N GLU A 50 3.53 3.54 8.26
CA GLU A 50 4.18 2.38 8.90
C GLU A 50 3.70 1.06 8.30
N LEU A 51 2.41 0.93 8.01
CA LEU A 51 1.83 -0.25 7.39
C LEU A 51 2.30 -0.44 5.95
N PHE A 52 2.37 0.64 5.17
CA PHE A 52 2.95 0.60 3.83
C PHE A 52 4.43 0.22 3.86
N LEU A 53 5.23 0.74 4.80
CA LEU A 53 6.63 0.33 4.95
C LEU A 53 6.76 -1.19 5.18
N ARG A 54 5.96 -1.75 6.08
CA ARG A 54 5.92 -3.21 6.31
C ARG A 54 5.52 -3.98 5.06
N GLY A 55 4.55 -3.48 4.29
CA GLY A 55 4.17 -4.09 3.01
C GLY A 55 5.30 -4.04 1.97
N ILE A 56 6.06 -2.95 1.92
CA ILE A 56 7.21 -2.77 1.04
C ILE A 56 8.33 -3.76 1.40
N GLU A 57 8.62 -3.94 2.70
CA GLU A 57 9.57 -4.96 3.19
C GLU A 57 9.17 -6.39 2.75
N GLN A 58 7.87 -6.61 2.59
CA GLN A 58 7.27 -7.86 2.10
C GLN A 58 7.13 -7.91 0.56
N LYS A 59 7.76 -6.98 -0.17
CA LYS A 59 7.70 -6.86 -1.64
C LYS A 59 6.29 -6.67 -2.20
N ASN A 60 5.37 -6.06 -1.45
CA ASN A 60 4.02 -5.77 -1.95
C ASN A 60 4.02 -4.47 -2.80
N ALA A 61 3.71 -4.58 -4.09
CA ALA A 61 3.65 -3.43 -5.01
C ALA A 61 2.53 -2.43 -4.68
N GLU A 62 1.40 -2.89 -4.13
CA GLU A 62 0.31 -2.01 -3.71
C GLU A 62 0.71 -1.19 -2.48
N ALA A 63 1.57 -1.73 -1.61
CA ALA A 63 2.15 -0.96 -0.51
C ALA A 63 3.09 0.15 -1.02
N ILE A 64 3.85 -0.11 -2.10
CA ILE A 64 4.63 0.93 -2.77
C ILE A 64 3.71 2.02 -3.32
N LEU A 65 2.60 1.65 -3.97
CA LEU A 65 1.62 2.61 -4.49
C LEU A 65 0.98 3.44 -3.37
N GLY A 66 0.59 2.82 -2.25
CA GLY A 66 0.08 3.54 -1.07
C GLY A 66 1.09 4.57 -0.54
N MET A 67 2.38 4.20 -0.50
CA MET A 67 3.45 5.11 -0.13
C MET A 67 3.66 6.24 -1.15
N MET A 68 3.50 5.98 -2.45
CA MET A 68 3.51 7.03 -3.48
C MET A 68 2.39 8.05 -3.24
N GLY A 69 1.17 7.59 -2.92
CA GLY A 69 0.05 8.47 -2.56
C GLY A 69 0.33 9.29 -1.30
N TYR A 70 0.95 8.70 -0.28
CA TYR A 70 1.41 9.43 0.93
C TYR A 70 2.37 10.57 0.55
N TYR A 71 3.40 10.30 -0.25
CA TYR A 71 4.37 11.33 -0.65
C TYR A 71 3.80 12.35 -1.64
N GLN A 72 2.83 11.97 -2.47
CA GLN A 72 2.08 12.90 -3.32
C GLN A 72 1.37 13.96 -2.49
N LYS A 73 0.69 13.56 -1.41
CA LYS A 73 0.04 14.50 -0.50
C LYS A 73 1.02 15.45 0.19
N LYS A 74 2.26 15.02 0.41
CA LYS A 74 3.33 15.84 0.98
C LYS A 74 4.12 16.65 -0.05
N GLY A 75 3.78 16.56 -1.35
CA GLY A 75 4.48 17.26 -2.43
C GLY A 75 5.95 16.83 -2.59
N ASN A 76 6.26 15.55 -2.29
CA ASN A 76 7.63 15.05 -2.36
C ASN A 76 7.87 14.23 -3.62
N ASP A 77 7.96 14.91 -4.77
CA ASP A 77 8.06 14.28 -6.09
C ASP A 77 9.30 13.38 -6.22
N LYS A 78 10.41 13.77 -5.58
CA LYS A 78 11.63 12.94 -5.52
C LYS A 78 11.33 11.56 -4.95
N LYS A 79 10.61 11.48 -3.82
CA LYS A 79 10.24 10.21 -3.20
C LYS A 79 9.29 9.39 -4.06
N ILE A 80 8.33 10.04 -4.72
CA ILE A 80 7.40 9.37 -5.62
C ILE A 80 8.17 8.73 -6.79
N LYS A 81 9.14 9.44 -7.38
CA LYS A 81 10.01 8.88 -8.43
C LYS A 81 10.89 7.73 -7.97
N GLU A 82 11.47 7.82 -6.77
CA GLU A 82 12.24 6.71 -6.17
C GLU A 82 11.39 5.44 -6.06
N LEU A 83 10.13 5.59 -5.64
CA LEU A 83 9.18 4.49 -5.48
C LEU A 83 8.66 3.97 -6.84
N ALA A 84 8.42 4.84 -7.81
CA ALA A 84 8.08 4.46 -9.18
C ALA A 84 9.20 3.63 -9.81
N LYS A 85 10.45 4.07 -9.68
CA LYS A 85 11.63 3.32 -10.11
C LYS A 85 11.70 1.93 -9.45
N LYS A 86 11.41 1.85 -8.14
CA LYS A 86 11.34 0.58 -7.41
C LYS A 86 10.31 -0.38 -8.02
N ILE A 87 9.12 0.08 -8.40
CA ILE A 87 8.10 -0.75 -9.09
C ILE A 87 8.64 -1.32 -10.40
N LEU A 88 9.37 -0.53 -11.18
CA LEU A 88 9.85 -0.90 -12.51
C LEU A 88 11.06 -1.83 -12.48
N GLU A 89 11.93 -1.69 -11.47
CA GLU A 89 13.23 -2.38 -11.43
C GLU A 89 13.29 -3.54 -10.43
N GLU A 90 12.48 -3.53 -9.38
CA GLU A 90 12.56 -4.54 -8.34
C GLU A 90 11.93 -5.88 -8.76
N LYS A 91 12.74 -6.94 -8.72
CA LYS A 91 12.29 -8.28 -9.04
C LYS A 91 11.54 -8.94 -7.88
N GLY A 92 10.49 -9.68 -8.23
CA GLY A 92 9.70 -10.47 -7.29
C GLY A 92 8.72 -9.63 -6.46
N LEU A 93 8.32 -8.46 -6.99
CA LEU A 93 7.21 -7.71 -6.41
C LEU A 93 5.91 -8.50 -6.55
N LEU A 94 5.24 -8.68 -5.43
CA LEU A 94 3.92 -9.29 -5.32
C LEU A 94 2.85 -8.25 -5.69
N TYR A 95 1.76 -8.71 -6.29
CA TYR A 95 0.64 -7.86 -6.70
C TYR A 95 1.02 -6.75 -7.69
N ASN A 96 2.16 -6.87 -8.37
CA ASN A 96 2.57 -5.92 -9.40
C ASN A 96 1.75 -6.12 -10.68
N SER A 97 0.78 -5.25 -10.92
CA SER A 97 -0.10 -5.31 -12.09
C SER A 97 0.44 -4.47 -13.25
N LEU A 98 -0.05 -4.73 -14.47
CA LEU A 98 0.23 -3.87 -15.63
C LEU A 98 -0.19 -2.41 -15.38
N ASN A 99 -1.30 -2.21 -14.65
CA ASN A 99 -1.76 -0.87 -14.29
C ASN A 99 -0.75 -0.15 -13.37
N LEU A 100 -0.26 -0.84 -12.34
CA LEU A 100 0.80 -0.33 -11.45
C LEU A 100 2.07 0.04 -12.22
N ASN A 101 2.51 -0.82 -13.15
CA ASN A 101 3.65 -0.53 -14.02
C ASN A 101 3.40 0.68 -14.92
N ASN A 102 2.18 0.86 -15.44
CA ASN A 102 1.83 2.03 -16.25
C ASN A 102 1.84 3.32 -15.43
N ILE A 103 1.32 3.28 -14.19
CA ILE A 103 1.39 4.41 -13.25
C ILE A 103 2.85 4.77 -12.96
N ALA A 104 3.67 3.77 -12.60
CA ALA A 104 5.08 3.96 -12.30
C ALA A 104 5.86 4.50 -13.52
N THR A 105 5.61 3.95 -14.71
CA THR A 105 6.20 4.44 -15.96
C THR A 105 5.86 5.90 -16.20
N LYS A 106 4.59 6.29 -16.00
CA LYS A 106 4.16 7.67 -16.18
C LYS A 106 4.87 8.62 -15.22
N VAL A 107 4.89 8.29 -13.94
CA VAL A 107 5.56 9.07 -12.89
C VAL A 107 7.07 9.17 -13.12
N PHE A 108 7.69 8.09 -13.61
CA PHE A 108 9.14 8.05 -13.79
C PHE A 108 9.60 8.81 -15.03
N LEU A 109 8.87 8.71 -16.14
CA LEU A 109 9.26 9.26 -17.44
C LEU A 109 8.73 10.66 -17.72
N TYR A 110 7.64 11.08 -17.08
CA TYR A 110 7.01 12.37 -17.35
C TYR A 110 6.95 13.21 -16.07
N ASP A 111 7.77 14.27 -16.05
CA ASP A 111 7.59 15.50 -15.26
C ASP A 111 7.27 16.64 -16.21
#